data_AF-Q8BW31-F1
#
_entry.id   AF-Q8BW31-F1
#
_cell.length_a   1.000
_cell.length_b   1.000
_cell.length_c   1.000
_cell.angle_alpha   90.00
_cell.angle_beta   90.00
_cell.angle_gamma   90.00
#
_symmetry.space_group_name_H-M   'P 1'
#
loop_
_entity.id
_entity.type
_entity.pdbx_description
1 polymer ?
#
loop_
_entity_poly.entity_id
_entity_poly.type
_entity_poly.pdbx_seq_one_letter_code
_entity_poly.pdbx_strand_id
1 'polypeptide(L)'
;MLSRLMSGSSRSLEREYSCTVRLLDDSEYTCTIQRDAKGQYLFDLLCHHLNLLEKDYFGIRFVDPDKQRHWLEFTKSVVKQLRSQPPFTMCFRVKFYPADPAALKEEITRYLVFLQIKRDLYHGRLLCKTSDAALLAAYILQAEIGDYDPGKHPEGYSSKFQFFPKHSEKLEKKIAEIHKTELSGQTPATSELNFLRKAQTLETYGVDPHPCKDVSGNAAFLAFTPFGFVVLQGNKRVHFIKWNEVTKLKFEGKTFYLYVS
;
A
#
# COMPACT_ATOMS: atom_id res chain seq x y z
N MET A 1 31.23 -24.83 -53.38
CA MET A 1 31.33 -23.49 -52.79
C MET A 1 30.08 -23.21 -51.96
N LEU A 2 30.29 -23.04 -50.65
CA LEU A 2 29.54 -22.24 -49.67
C LEU A 2 28.00 -22.36 -49.61
N SER A 3 27.54 -23.24 -48.71
CA SER A 3 26.27 -23.13 -48.02
C SER A 3 26.22 -21.84 -47.19
N ARG A 4 25.19 -21.02 -47.42
CA ARG A 4 24.88 -19.86 -46.56
C ARG A 4 24.30 -20.37 -45.24
N LEU A 5 25.14 -20.41 -44.21
CA LEU A 5 24.69 -20.45 -42.81
C LEU A 5 24.04 -19.10 -42.48
N MET A 6 22.72 -19.07 -42.39
CA MET A 6 22.01 -17.99 -41.71
C MET A 6 22.39 -18.05 -40.23
N SER A 7 23.27 -17.14 -39.82
CA SER A 7 23.50 -16.84 -38.40
C SER A 7 22.24 -16.19 -37.84
N GLY A 8 21.31 -17.02 -37.37
CA GLY A 8 20.24 -16.57 -36.51
C GLY A 8 20.85 -16.12 -35.19
N SER A 9 20.72 -14.83 -34.88
CA SER A 9 21.18 -14.25 -33.62
C SER A 9 20.38 -14.83 -32.44
N SER A 10 20.85 -15.95 -31.89
CA SER A 10 20.32 -16.55 -30.65
C SER A 10 20.73 -15.77 -29.39
N ARG A 11 21.65 -14.81 -29.50
CA ARG A 11 22.28 -14.12 -28.36
C ARG A 11 21.41 -13.06 -27.66
N SER A 12 20.17 -12.81 -28.10
CA SER A 12 19.31 -11.76 -27.49
C SER A 12 18.22 -12.26 -26.53
N LEU A 13 18.03 -13.58 -26.44
CA LEU A 13 17.01 -14.22 -25.59
C LEU A 13 17.54 -14.64 -24.20
N GLU A 14 18.85 -14.54 -23.95
CA GLU A 14 19.47 -14.95 -22.67
C GLU A 14 19.73 -13.79 -21.71
N ARG A 15 19.32 -12.56 -22.05
CA ARG A 15 19.59 -11.42 -21.16
C ARG A 15 18.61 -11.44 -20.01
N GLU A 16 19.07 -12.04 -18.92
CA GLU A 16 18.41 -11.99 -17.62
C GLU A 16 18.65 -10.64 -16.94
N TYR A 17 17.62 -10.15 -16.27
CA TYR A 17 17.65 -8.92 -15.51
C TYR A 17 17.34 -9.23 -14.05
N SER A 18 18.19 -8.75 -13.15
CA SER A 18 17.90 -8.79 -11.72
C SER A 18 16.80 -7.79 -11.37
N CYS A 19 15.84 -8.25 -10.59
CA CYS A 19 14.66 -7.53 -10.18
C CYS A 19 14.47 -7.69 -8.66
N THR A 20 14.31 -6.56 -7.97
CA THR A 20 14.06 -6.52 -6.53
C THR A 20 12.70 -5.89 -6.25
N VAL A 21 11.85 -6.61 -5.55
CA VAL A 21 10.53 -6.15 -5.11
C VAL A 21 10.52 -6.03 -3.61
N ARG A 22 10.36 -4.80 -3.10
CA ARG A 22 10.16 -4.56 -1.67
C ARG A 22 8.73 -4.95 -1.27
N LEU A 23 8.62 -5.84 -0.31
CA LEU A 23 7.37 -6.36 0.20
C LEU A 23 6.72 -5.38 1.20
N LEU A 24 5.62 -5.79 1.81
CA LEU A 24 4.83 -4.94 2.71
C LEU A 24 5.45 -4.83 4.11
N ASP A 25 6.19 -5.84 4.53
CA ASP A 25 6.98 -5.92 5.76
C ASP A 25 8.41 -5.32 5.60
N ASP A 26 8.66 -4.63 4.49
CA ASP A 26 9.96 -4.05 4.09
C ASP A 26 11.08 -5.07 3.77
N SER A 27 10.79 -6.38 3.81
CA SER A 27 11.69 -7.38 3.24
C SER A 27 11.79 -7.25 1.71
N GLU A 28 12.85 -7.80 1.12
CA GLU A 28 13.10 -7.71 -0.32
C GLU A 28 13.09 -9.09 -0.97
N TYR A 29 12.22 -9.26 -1.97
CA TYR A 29 12.21 -10.44 -2.84
C TYR A 29 13.02 -10.14 -4.10
N THR A 30 14.10 -10.88 -4.32
CA THR A 30 14.96 -10.73 -5.51
C THR A 30 14.85 -11.95 -6.41
N CYS A 31 14.67 -11.72 -7.71
CA CYS A 31 14.60 -12.76 -8.73
C CYS A 31 15.23 -12.29 -10.05
N THR A 32 15.53 -13.22 -10.95
CA THR A 32 15.89 -12.90 -12.34
C THR A 32 14.68 -13.05 -13.24
N ILE A 33 14.54 -12.13 -14.19
CA ILE A 33 13.48 -12.15 -15.20
C ILE A 33 14.07 -12.04 -16.60
N GLN A 34 13.44 -12.73 -17.56
CA GLN A 34 13.77 -12.59 -18.96
C GLN A 34 13.28 -11.23 -19.51
N ARG A 35 13.91 -10.76 -20.60
CA ARG A 35 13.60 -9.46 -21.23
C ARG A 35 12.12 -9.27 -21.55
N ASP A 36 11.46 -10.32 -22.00
CA ASP A 36 10.06 -10.34 -22.43
C ASP A 36 9.08 -10.78 -21.32
N ALA A 37 9.59 -11.12 -20.13
CA ALA A 37 8.77 -11.50 -18.98
C ALA A 37 7.70 -10.44 -18.70
N LYS A 38 6.45 -10.88 -18.67
CA LYS A 38 5.28 -10.03 -18.44
C LYS A 38 5.13 -9.70 -16.96
N GLY A 39 4.46 -8.60 -16.66
CA GLY A 39 4.13 -8.22 -15.27
C GLY A 39 3.37 -9.32 -14.52
N GLN A 40 2.50 -10.06 -15.20
CA GLN A 40 1.78 -11.20 -14.63
C GLN A 40 2.72 -12.27 -14.06
N TYR A 41 3.77 -12.63 -14.80
CA TYR A 41 4.73 -13.66 -14.37
C TYR A 41 5.41 -13.28 -13.05
N LEU A 42 5.91 -12.03 -12.96
CA LEU A 42 6.53 -11.54 -11.73
C LEU A 42 5.53 -11.47 -10.57
N PHE A 43 4.28 -11.06 -10.84
CA PHE A 43 3.24 -11.02 -9.82
C PHE A 43 2.87 -12.40 -9.30
N ASP A 44 2.78 -13.42 -10.18
CA ASP A 44 2.50 -14.79 -9.77
C ASP A 44 3.64 -15.41 -8.96
N LEU A 45 4.91 -15.12 -9.30
CA LEU A 45 6.06 -15.52 -8.49
C LEU A 45 5.97 -14.97 -7.06
N LEU A 46 5.63 -13.68 -6.91
CA LEU A 46 5.44 -13.07 -5.60
C LEU A 46 4.28 -13.68 -4.83
N CYS A 47 3.12 -13.87 -5.49
CA CYS A 47 1.97 -14.47 -4.83
C CYS A 47 2.25 -15.91 -4.40
N HIS A 48 3.01 -16.68 -5.19
CA HIS A 48 3.45 -18.01 -4.81
C HIS A 48 4.41 -17.99 -3.62
N HIS A 49 5.41 -17.10 -3.64
CA HIS A 49 6.34 -16.91 -2.52
C HIS A 49 5.64 -16.53 -1.21
N LEU A 50 4.62 -15.68 -1.30
CA LEU A 50 3.81 -15.24 -0.16
C LEU A 50 2.70 -16.22 0.25
N ASN A 51 2.50 -17.32 -0.51
CA ASN A 51 1.37 -18.23 -0.37
C ASN A 51 0.00 -17.50 -0.35
N LEU A 52 -0.19 -16.57 -1.30
CA LEU A 52 -1.34 -15.68 -1.37
C LEU A 52 -2.36 -16.14 -2.42
N LEU A 53 -3.59 -16.47 -2.00
CA LEU A 53 -4.67 -16.85 -2.90
C LEU A 53 -5.59 -15.68 -3.29
N GLU A 54 -5.89 -14.78 -2.35
CA GLU A 54 -6.73 -13.59 -2.59
C GLU A 54 -5.95 -12.45 -3.28
N LYS A 55 -5.44 -12.72 -4.49
CA LYS A 55 -4.50 -11.85 -5.22
C LYS A 55 -5.10 -10.52 -5.70
N ASP A 56 -6.42 -10.46 -5.88
CA ASP A 56 -7.11 -9.35 -6.56
C ASP A 56 -6.94 -7.99 -5.88
N TYR A 57 -6.57 -7.96 -4.60
CA TYR A 57 -6.34 -6.73 -3.83
C TYR A 57 -4.97 -6.10 -4.07
N PHE A 58 -4.02 -6.83 -4.65
CA PHE A 58 -2.61 -6.44 -4.67
C PHE A 58 -2.08 -6.12 -6.07
N GLY A 59 -0.92 -5.48 -6.10
CA GLY A 59 -0.19 -5.23 -7.32
C GLY A 59 1.26 -4.86 -7.06
N ILE A 60 2.01 -4.71 -8.15
CA ILE A 60 3.39 -4.22 -8.11
C ILE A 60 3.38 -2.77 -8.58
N ARG A 61 4.02 -1.89 -7.83
CA ARG A 61 4.17 -0.47 -8.14
C ARG A 61 5.65 -0.15 -8.36
N PHE A 62 5.93 0.74 -9.29
CA PHE A 62 7.27 1.28 -9.51
C PHE A 62 7.22 2.81 -9.58
N VAL A 63 8.41 3.42 -9.53
CA VAL A 63 8.59 4.87 -9.71
C VAL A 63 9.42 5.08 -10.96
N ASP A 64 8.92 5.92 -11.88
CA ASP A 64 9.65 6.25 -13.10
C ASP A 64 10.73 7.34 -12.86
N PRO A 65 11.58 7.64 -13.85
CA PRO A 65 12.60 8.69 -13.71
C PRO A 65 12.05 10.08 -13.39
N ASP A 66 10.78 10.37 -13.75
CA ASP A 66 10.08 11.62 -13.46
C ASP A 66 9.41 11.61 -12.07
N LYS A 67 9.75 10.63 -11.23
CA LYS A 67 9.25 10.41 -9.86
C LYS A 67 7.74 10.15 -9.80
N GLN A 68 7.13 9.71 -10.90
CA GLN A 68 5.73 9.33 -10.95
C GLN A 68 5.55 7.87 -10.57
N ARG A 69 4.46 7.61 -9.86
CA ARG A 69 4.11 6.28 -9.35
C ARG A 69 3.25 5.57 -10.37
N HIS A 70 3.65 4.35 -10.75
CA HIS A 70 2.94 3.55 -11.75
C HIS A 70 2.65 2.15 -11.23
N TRP A 71 1.48 1.63 -11.54
CA TRP A 71 1.19 0.21 -11.37
C TRP A 71 1.73 -0.57 -12.56
N LEU A 72 2.42 -1.67 -12.28
CA LEU A 72 2.90 -2.60 -13.30
C LEU A 72 1.70 -3.21 -14.02
N GLU A 73 1.66 -3.06 -15.34
CA GLU A 73 0.66 -3.68 -16.20
C GLU A 73 1.01 -5.15 -16.42
N PHE A 74 0.06 -6.03 -16.11
CA PHE A 74 0.28 -7.48 -16.13
C PHE A 74 0.50 -8.05 -17.53
N THR A 75 -0.07 -7.42 -18.57
CA THR A 75 0.01 -7.90 -19.96
C THR A 75 1.28 -7.46 -20.69
N LYS A 76 2.01 -6.47 -20.16
CA LYS A 76 3.21 -5.89 -20.78
C LYS A 76 4.49 -6.43 -20.15
N SER A 77 5.58 -6.41 -20.91
CA SER A 77 6.92 -6.75 -20.41
C SER A 77 7.34 -5.81 -19.28
N VAL A 78 7.90 -6.36 -18.21
CA VAL A 78 8.38 -5.60 -17.04
C VAL A 78 9.48 -4.62 -17.46
N VAL A 79 10.48 -5.11 -18.21
CA VAL A 79 11.62 -4.33 -18.68
C VAL A 79 11.19 -3.15 -19.55
N LYS A 80 10.18 -3.34 -20.41
CA LYS A 80 9.66 -2.27 -21.28
C LYS A 80 8.92 -1.17 -20.51
N GLN A 81 8.35 -1.50 -19.34
CA GLN A 81 7.57 -0.55 -18.55
C GLN A 81 8.44 0.33 -17.66
N LEU A 82 9.48 -0.24 -17.05
CA LEU A 82 10.28 0.46 -16.05
C LEU A 82 11.07 1.63 -16.63
N ARG A 83 11.49 1.54 -17.91
CA ARG A 83 12.26 2.56 -18.66
C ARG A 83 13.58 3.02 -17.98
N SER A 84 13.88 2.56 -16.77
CA SER A 84 15.09 2.80 -16.02
C SER A 84 16.20 1.81 -16.37
N GLN A 85 17.43 2.10 -15.96
CA GLN A 85 18.52 1.13 -16.01
C GLN A 85 18.44 0.20 -14.77
N PRO A 86 18.79 -1.08 -14.89
CA PRO A 86 18.87 -1.99 -13.75
C PRO A 86 19.85 -1.50 -12.65
N PRO A 87 19.66 -1.90 -11.38
CA PRO A 87 18.65 -2.84 -10.90
C PRO A 87 17.24 -2.25 -10.84
N PHE A 88 16.24 -3.08 -11.12
CA PHE A 88 14.84 -2.68 -11.07
C PHE A 88 14.31 -2.80 -9.63
N THR A 89 13.99 -1.66 -9.01
CA THR A 89 13.36 -1.62 -7.69
C THR A 89 11.87 -1.32 -7.82
N MET A 90 11.06 -2.22 -7.28
CA MET A 90 9.59 -2.12 -7.27
C MET A 90 9.06 -2.38 -5.87
N CYS A 91 7.75 -2.24 -5.69
CA CYS A 91 7.08 -2.40 -4.41
C CYS A 91 5.79 -3.22 -4.58
N PHE A 92 5.64 -4.30 -3.80
CA PHE A 92 4.37 -5.01 -3.68
C PHE A 92 3.44 -4.24 -2.74
N ARG A 93 2.25 -3.87 -3.17
CA ARG A 93 1.33 -2.98 -2.43
C ARG A 93 -0.12 -3.39 -2.61
N VAL A 94 -1.00 -2.94 -1.70
CA VAL A 94 -2.45 -3.04 -1.91
C VAL A 94 -2.84 -2.01 -2.97
N LYS A 95 -3.49 -2.49 -4.03
CA LYS A 95 -4.02 -1.70 -5.14
C LYS A 95 -5.49 -1.38 -4.94
N PHE A 96 -6.26 -2.35 -4.44
CA PHE A 96 -7.67 -2.20 -4.14
C PHE A 96 -7.88 -2.53 -2.67
N TYR A 97 -8.22 -1.53 -1.87
CA TYR A 97 -8.49 -1.74 -0.45
C TYR A 97 -9.83 -2.47 -0.30
N PRO A 98 -9.94 -3.50 0.56
CA PRO A 98 -11.21 -4.15 0.81
C PRO A 98 -12.16 -3.19 1.55
N ALA A 99 -13.42 -3.11 1.12
CA ALA A 99 -14.43 -2.30 1.82
C ALA A 99 -14.69 -2.80 3.25
N ASP A 100 -14.58 -4.12 3.46
CA ASP A 100 -14.57 -4.78 4.76
C ASP A 100 -13.37 -5.73 4.85
N PRO A 101 -12.24 -5.32 5.45
CA PRO A 101 -11.07 -6.18 5.61
C PRO A 101 -11.34 -7.36 6.55
N ALA A 102 -12.34 -7.28 7.43
CA ALA A 102 -12.68 -8.39 8.32
C ALA A 102 -13.37 -9.55 7.58
N ALA A 103 -13.92 -9.29 6.39
CA ALA A 103 -14.55 -10.28 5.53
C ALA A 103 -13.56 -11.03 4.61
N LEU A 104 -12.29 -10.61 4.56
CA LEU A 104 -11.24 -11.36 3.86
C LEU A 104 -11.12 -12.76 4.44
N LYS A 105 -10.95 -13.78 3.59
CA LYS A 105 -11.00 -15.17 4.03
C LYS A 105 -9.69 -15.60 4.66
N GLU A 106 -8.56 -15.28 4.04
CA GLU A 106 -7.26 -15.73 4.51
C GLU A 106 -6.63 -14.77 5.51
N GLU A 107 -6.00 -15.34 6.53
CA GLU A 107 -5.27 -14.58 7.54
C GLU A 107 -4.08 -13.83 6.93
N ILE A 108 -3.36 -14.45 6.00
CA ILE A 108 -2.25 -13.80 5.29
C ILE A 108 -2.71 -12.56 4.53
N THR A 109 -3.89 -12.60 3.89
CA THR A 109 -4.46 -11.45 3.18
C THR A 109 -4.77 -10.31 4.14
N ARG A 110 -5.41 -10.62 5.29
CA ARG A 110 -5.69 -9.63 6.34
C ARG A 110 -4.40 -9.01 6.87
N TYR A 111 -3.38 -9.83 7.14
CA TYR A 111 -2.08 -9.38 7.62
C TYR A 111 -1.39 -8.44 6.62
N LEU A 112 -1.37 -8.78 5.33
CA LEU A 112 -0.78 -7.91 4.30
C LEU A 112 -1.55 -6.58 4.18
N VAL A 113 -2.88 -6.59 4.27
CA VAL A 113 -3.69 -5.36 4.30
C VAL A 113 -3.40 -4.54 5.56
N PHE A 114 -3.23 -5.19 6.72
CA PHE A 114 -2.80 -4.54 7.96
C PHE A 114 -1.44 -3.84 7.79
N LEU A 115 -0.44 -4.51 7.23
CA LEU A 115 0.89 -3.93 6.98
C LEU A 115 0.82 -2.73 6.05
N GLN A 116 0.00 -2.78 5.01
CA GLN A 116 -0.20 -1.65 4.11
C GLN A 116 -0.79 -0.44 4.84
N ILE A 117 -1.83 -0.64 5.64
CA ILE A 117 -2.53 0.45 6.34
C ILE A 117 -1.67 1.00 7.49
N LYS A 118 -0.91 0.14 8.19
CA LYS A 118 0.14 0.55 9.13
C LYS A 118 1.15 1.47 8.43
N ARG A 119 1.59 1.12 7.22
CA ARG A 119 2.48 1.97 6.41
C ARG A 119 1.81 3.29 6.02
N ASP A 120 0.52 3.29 5.70
CA ASP A 120 -0.21 4.51 5.38
C ASP A 120 -0.40 5.41 6.62
N LEU A 121 -0.54 4.83 7.81
CA LEU A 121 -0.52 5.55 9.09
C LEU A 121 0.86 6.19 9.32
N TYR A 122 1.93 5.42 9.17
CA TYR A 122 3.31 5.88 9.34
C TYR A 122 3.69 7.01 8.37
N HIS A 123 3.23 6.96 7.13
CA HIS A 123 3.50 8.02 6.14
C HIS A 123 2.48 9.17 6.16
N GLY A 124 1.53 9.16 7.10
CA GLY A 124 0.53 10.23 7.24
C GLY A 124 -0.53 10.28 6.14
N ARG A 125 -0.75 9.16 5.44
CA ARG A 125 -1.84 8.99 4.45
C ARG A 125 -3.17 8.64 5.11
N LEU A 126 -3.13 7.92 6.23
CA LEU A 126 -4.30 7.63 7.04
C LEU A 126 -4.49 8.73 8.11
N LEU A 127 -5.28 9.74 7.79
CA LEU A 127 -5.60 10.85 8.69
C LEU A 127 -6.60 10.40 9.76
N CYS A 128 -6.29 10.74 11.00
CA CYS A 128 -7.16 10.45 12.15
C CYS A 128 -6.93 11.47 13.28
N LYS A 129 -7.91 11.56 14.18
CA LYS A 129 -7.77 12.33 15.43
C LYS A 129 -6.80 11.64 16.38
N THR A 130 -6.23 12.39 17.32
CA THR A 130 -5.21 11.89 18.26
C THR A 130 -5.66 10.65 19.05
N SER A 131 -6.93 10.54 19.43
CA SER A 131 -7.44 9.36 20.15
C SER A 131 -7.47 8.10 19.27
N ASP A 132 -7.86 8.25 18.01
CA ASP A 132 -7.87 7.14 17.05
C ASP A 132 -6.44 6.74 16.68
N ALA A 133 -5.53 7.71 16.53
CA ALA A 133 -4.10 7.46 16.35
C ALA A 133 -3.54 6.64 17.51
N ALA A 134 -3.81 7.04 18.77
CA ALA A 134 -3.33 6.33 19.94
C ALA A 134 -3.84 4.87 19.97
N LEU A 135 -5.11 4.66 19.67
CA LEU A 135 -5.72 3.33 19.63
C LEU A 135 -5.11 2.45 18.53
N LEU A 136 -4.96 2.99 17.31
CA LEU A 136 -4.35 2.27 16.19
C LEU A 136 -2.89 1.89 16.49
N ALA A 137 -2.11 2.80 17.04
CA ALA A 137 -0.73 2.51 17.45
C ALA A 137 -0.67 1.50 18.61
N ALA A 138 -1.62 1.52 19.54
CA ALA A 138 -1.70 0.52 20.60
C ALA A 138 -2.01 -0.89 20.04
N TYR A 139 -2.88 -1.02 19.03
CA TYR A 139 -3.09 -2.30 18.35
C TYR A 139 -1.83 -2.80 17.64
N ILE A 140 -1.08 -1.90 16.95
CA ILE A 140 0.20 -2.28 16.33
C ILE A 140 1.18 -2.76 17.41
N LEU A 141 1.28 -2.04 18.52
CA LEU A 141 2.16 -2.40 19.64
C LEU A 141 1.79 -3.77 20.21
N GLN A 142 0.52 -3.99 20.54
CA GLN A 142 0.03 -5.28 21.03
C GLN A 142 0.33 -6.42 20.05
N ALA A 143 0.18 -6.18 18.74
CA ALA A 143 0.49 -7.19 17.73
C ALA A 143 1.98 -7.54 17.64
N GLU A 144 2.88 -6.57 17.88
CA GLU A 144 4.33 -6.76 17.78
C GLU A 144 4.99 -7.32 19.04
N ILE A 145 4.54 -6.89 20.23
CA ILE A 145 5.22 -7.25 21.49
C ILE A 145 4.34 -8.03 22.47
N GLY A 146 3.07 -8.27 22.14
CA GLY A 146 2.12 -8.94 23.02
C GLY A 146 1.78 -8.10 24.25
N ASP A 147 1.26 -8.75 25.28
CA ASP A 147 0.75 -8.09 26.49
C ASP A 147 1.76 -7.19 27.19
N TYR A 148 1.25 -6.14 27.82
CA TYR A 148 2.04 -5.30 28.71
C TYR A 148 2.66 -6.09 29.87
N ASP A 149 3.97 -5.94 30.09
CA ASP A 149 4.75 -6.56 31.16
C ASP A 149 5.53 -5.44 31.88
N PRO A 150 5.30 -5.18 33.18
CA PRO A 150 6.01 -4.14 33.93
C PRO A 150 7.54 -4.29 33.94
N GLY A 151 8.06 -5.51 33.84
CA GLY A 151 9.50 -5.79 33.81
C GLY A 151 10.15 -5.55 32.44
N LYS A 152 9.37 -5.62 31.35
CA LYS A 152 9.85 -5.41 29.97
C LYS A 152 9.50 -4.03 29.42
N HIS A 153 8.43 -3.40 29.91
CA HIS A 153 7.85 -2.18 29.37
C HIS A 153 7.92 -1.02 30.39
N PRO A 154 9.13 -0.44 30.58
CA PRO A 154 9.33 0.73 31.44
C PRO A 154 8.68 1.97 30.84
N GLU A 155 8.57 3.06 31.60
CA GLU A 155 8.05 4.34 31.09
C GLU A 155 8.77 4.76 29.79
N GLY A 156 7.99 5.20 28.79
CA GLY A 156 8.52 5.58 27.47
C GLY A 156 8.86 4.42 26.53
N TYR A 157 8.57 3.15 26.87
CA TYR A 157 8.84 2.02 25.99
C TYR A 157 8.20 2.16 24.59
N SER A 158 7.01 2.75 24.51
CA SER A 158 6.29 2.99 23.25
C SER A 158 7.02 3.95 22.31
N SER A 159 7.88 4.82 22.81
CA SER A 159 8.64 5.79 22.01
C SER A 159 9.72 5.14 21.14
N LYS A 160 10.05 3.87 21.40
CA LYS A 160 10.97 3.07 20.56
C LYS A 160 10.36 2.65 19.23
N PHE A 161 9.04 2.75 19.10
CA PHE A 161 8.30 2.34 17.91
C PHE A 161 7.92 3.57 17.11
N GLN A 162 8.19 3.53 15.80
CA GLN A 162 7.82 4.62 14.91
C GLN A 162 6.46 4.36 14.26
N PHE A 163 5.39 4.88 14.87
CA PHE A 163 4.03 4.73 14.37
C PHE A 163 3.59 5.86 13.43
N PHE A 164 4.19 7.05 13.56
CA PHE A 164 3.77 8.27 12.88
C PHE A 164 4.97 9.08 12.37
N PRO A 165 4.79 10.00 11.41
CA PRO A 165 5.88 10.90 10.99
C PRO A 165 6.32 11.87 12.09
N LYS A 166 5.39 12.20 13.02
CA LYS A 166 5.61 13.15 14.11
C LYS A 166 5.08 12.56 15.41
N HIS A 167 5.92 12.60 16.43
CA HIS A 167 5.64 12.06 17.76
C HIS A 167 5.41 13.19 18.76
N SER A 168 4.55 12.94 19.76
CA SER A 168 4.42 13.81 20.93
C SER A 168 4.35 12.94 22.17
N GLU A 169 4.97 13.39 23.25
CA GLU A 169 4.99 12.66 24.52
C GLU A 169 3.58 12.34 25.04
N LYS A 170 2.62 13.27 24.83
CA LYS A 170 1.21 13.06 25.18
C LYS A 170 0.59 11.87 24.42
N LEU A 171 0.90 11.74 23.13
CA LEU A 171 0.40 10.62 22.32
C LEU A 171 1.06 9.31 22.76
N GLU A 172 2.36 9.31 23.03
CA GLU A 172 3.09 8.12 23.48
C GLU A 172 2.57 7.61 24.83
N LYS A 173 2.36 8.51 25.79
CA LYS A 173 1.71 8.17 27.07
C LYS A 173 0.33 7.55 26.86
N LYS A 174 -0.46 8.08 25.93
CA LYS A 174 -1.80 7.54 25.64
C LYS A 174 -1.75 6.16 24.99
N ILE A 175 -0.80 5.92 24.09
CA ILE A 175 -0.58 4.60 23.47
C ILE A 175 -0.22 3.57 24.54
N ALA A 176 0.74 3.90 25.42
CA ALA A 176 1.18 3.02 26.49
C ALA A 176 0.06 2.72 27.50
N GLU A 177 -0.80 3.71 27.80
CA GLU A 177 -1.98 3.54 28.65
C GLU A 177 -2.96 2.54 28.03
N ILE A 178 -3.38 2.74 26.77
CA ILE A 178 -4.33 1.85 26.08
C ILE A 178 -3.77 0.43 26.00
N HIS A 179 -2.50 0.28 25.61
CA HIS A 179 -1.84 -1.03 25.54
C HIS A 179 -1.88 -1.77 26.88
N LYS A 180 -1.64 -1.05 27.99
CA LYS A 180 -1.65 -1.61 29.34
C LYS A 180 -3.05 -1.96 29.84
N THR A 181 -4.06 -1.11 29.60
CA THR A 181 -5.35 -1.22 30.28
C THR A 181 -6.46 -1.84 29.44
N GLU A 182 -6.37 -1.80 28.12
CA GLU A 182 -7.48 -2.16 27.21
C GLU A 182 -7.18 -3.38 26.32
N LEU A 183 -5.90 -3.70 26.08
CA LEU A 183 -5.52 -4.69 25.06
C LEU A 183 -4.99 -6.03 25.59
N SER A 184 -4.86 -6.18 26.91
CA SER A 184 -4.35 -7.42 27.52
C SER A 184 -5.16 -8.65 27.09
N GLY A 185 -4.45 -9.73 26.76
CA GLY A 185 -5.00 -10.99 26.28
C GLY A 185 -5.32 -11.02 24.78
N GLN A 186 -5.17 -9.92 24.04
CA GLN A 186 -5.34 -9.96 22.59
C GLN A 186 -4.14 -10.61 21.91
N THR A 187 -4.43 -11.60 21.05
CA THR A 187 -3.43 -12.17 20.15
C THR A 187 -3.04 -11.18 19.05
N PRO A 188 -1.90 -11.39 18.35
CA PRO A 188 -1.54 -10.55 17.20
C PRO A 188 -2.64 -10.47 16.15
N ALA A 189 -3.16 -11.62 15.69
CA ALA A 189 -4.24 -11.67 14.71
C ALA A 189 -5.52 -10.92 15.16
N THR A 190 -5.84 -10.95 16.46
CA THR A 190 -6.99 -10.21 17.01
C THR A 190 -6.74 -8.70 17.00
N SER A 191 -5.53 -8.28 17.37
CA SER A 191 -5.11 -6.88 17.40
C SER A 191 -5.07 -6.29 16.00
N GLU A 192 -4.54 -7.04 15.03
CA GLU A 192 -4.54 -6.69 13.61
C GLU A 192 -5.96 -6.55 13.06
N LEU A 193 -6.85 -7.50 13.37
CA LEU A 193 -8.25 -7.43 12.96
C LEU A 193 -8.96 -6.21 13.54
N ASN A 194 -8.74 -5.90 14.82
CA ASN A 194 -9.33 -4.74 15.48
C ASN A 194 -8.76 -3.42 14.92
N PHE A 195 -7.46 -3.38 14.60
CA PHE A 195 -6.83 -2.29 13.87
C PHE A 195 -7.53 -2.06 12.52
N LEU A 196 -7.74 -3.12 11.73
CA LEU A 196 -8.40 -3.03 10.43
C LEU A 196 -9.84 -2.51 10.54
N ARG A 197 -10.60 -3.04 11.50
CA ARG A 197 -11.97 -2.59 11.81
C ARG A 197 -12.04 -1.13 12.21
N LYS A 198 -11.04 -0.63 12.93
CA LYS A 198 -10.95 0.79 13.27
C LYS A 198 -10.55 1.62 12.06
N ALA A 199 -9.51 1.21 11.34
CA ALA A 199 -8.96 1.95 10.21
C ALA A 199 -9.97 2.14 9.07
N GLN A 200 -10.81 1.14 8.76
CA GLN A 200 -11.84 1.27 7.72
C GLN A 200 -12.88 2.36 8.00
N THR A 201 -13.04 2.78 9.25
CA THR A 201 -13.99 3.85 9.64
C THR A 201 -13.44 5.25 9.39
N LEU A 202 -12.15 5.38 9.09
CA LEU A 202 -11.50 6.66 8.88
C LEU A 202 -11.74 7.19 7.46
N GLU A 203 -11.91 8.51 7.34
CA GLU A 203 -12.29 9.15 6.08
C GLU A 203 -11.28 8.95 4.95
N THR A 204 -10.00 8.80 5.28
CA THR A 204 -8.92 8.61 4.30
C THR A 204 -8.50 7.14 4.17
N TYR A 205 -9.33 6.21 4.63
CA TYR A 205 -9.10 4.79 4.41
C TYR A 205 -8.99 4.49 2.91
N GLY A 206 -7.89 3.83 2.51
CA GLY A 206 -7.62 3.47 1.13
C GLY A 206 -7.35 4.64 0.18
N VAL A 207 -7.10 5.85 0.69
CA VAL A 207 -6.78 7.01 -0.14
C VAL A 207 -5.35 6.91 -0.70
N ASP A 208 -5.23 6.80 -2.02
CA ASP A 208 -3.98 7.06 -2.77
C ASP A 208 -4.10 8.38 -3.53
N PRO A 209 -3.53 9.48 -2.99
CA PRO A 209 -3.77 10.81 -3.54
C PRO A 209 -2.97 11.05 -4.83
N HIS A 210 -3.68 11.53 -5.85
CA HIS A 210 -3.13 12.05 -7.09
C HIS A 210 -3.18 13.58 -7.07
N PRO A 211 -2.02 14.27 -7.14
CA PRO A 211 -1.99 15.73 -7.16
C PRO A 211 -2.74 16.29 -8.37
N CYS A 212 -3.58 17.28 -8.15
CA CYS A 212 -4.32 17.97 -9.20
C CYS A 212 -4.57 19.44 -8.82
N LYS A 213 -5.29 20.15 -9.69
CA LYS A 213 -5.86 21.46 -9.40
C LYS A 213 -7.37 21.40 -9.54
N ASP A 214 -8.10 22.10 -8.66
CA ASP A 214 -9.53 22.30 -8.84
C ASP A 214 -9.82 23.28 -9.99
N VAL A 215 -11.11 23.49 -10.28
CA VAL A 215 -11.56 24.41 -11.34
C VAL A 215 -11.16 25.87 -11.08
N SER A 216 -10.87 26.22 -9.83
CA SER A 216 -10.42 27.55 -9.39
C SER A 216 -8.89 27.67 -9.39
N GLY A 217 -8.16 26.61 -9.75
CA GLY A 217 -6.70 26.56 -9.79
C GLY A 217 -6.01 26.24 -8.45
N ASN A 218 -6.76 25.95 -7.39
CA ASN A 218 -6.20 25.59 -6.08
C ASN A 218 -5.64 24.18 -6.11
N ALA A 219 -4.56 23.95 -5.37
CA ALA A 219 -3.98 22.63 -5.21
C ALA A 219 -4.96 21.69 -4.48
N ALA A 220 -5.18 20.52 -5.08
CA ALA A 220 -6.04 19.48 -4.53
C ALA A 220 -5.40 18.11 -4.76
N PHE A 221 -5.98 17.09 -4.14
CA PHE A 221 -5.68 15.70 -4.43
C PHE A 221 -6.98 14.97 -4.73
N LEU A 222 -7.01 14.21 -5.82
CA LEU A 222 -8.09 13.27 -6.10
C LEU A 222 -7.65 11.85 -5.72
N ALA A 223 -8.59 11.02 -5.27
CA ALA A 223 -8.32 9.63 -4.95
C ALA A 223 -9.55 8.76 -5.21
N PHE A 224 -9.29 7.49 -5.49
CA PHE A 224 -10.31 6.45 -5.65
C PHE A 224 -10.23 5.55 -4.43
N THR A 225 -11.32 5.43 -3.67
CA THR A 225 -11.40 4.59 -2.48
C THR A 225 -12.38 3.45 -2.72
N PRO A 226 -12.46 2.46 -1.82
CA PRO A 226 -13.46 1.38 -1.95
C PRO A 226 -14.90 1.89 -1.91
N PHE A 227 -15.12 3.07 -1.31
CA PHE A 227 -16.45 3.63 -1.09
C PHE A 227 -16.85 4.68 -2.13
N GLY A 228 -15.89 5.33 -2.79
CA GLY A 228 -16.18 6.39 -3.74
C GLY A 228 -14.98 7.18 -4.21
N PHE A 229 -15.28 8.24 -4.95
CA PHE A 229 -14.31 9.25 -5.36
C PHE A 229 -14.17 10.32 -4.28
N VAL A 230 -12.93 10.70 -3.96
CA VAL A 230 -12.61 11.69 -2.93
C VAL A 230 -11.78 12.81 -3.52
N VAL A 231 -12.08 14.06 -3.11
CA VAL A 231 -11.20 15.22 -3.31
C VAL A 231 -10.78 15.76 -1.96
N LEU A 232 -9.47 15.95 -1.78
CA LEU A 232 -8.85 16.54 -0.60
C LEU A 232 -8.23 17.89 -0.97
N GLN A 233 -8.42 18.88 -0.11
CA GLN A 233 -7.67 20.14 -0.12
C GLN A 233 -6.93 20.25 1.23
N GLY A 234 -5.59 20.19 1.18
CA GLY A 234 -4.79 19.95 2.37
C GLY A 234 -5.20 18.64 3.06
N ASN A 235 -5.51 18.70 4.36
CA ASN A 235 -5.96 17.55 5.15
C ASN A 235 -7.49 17.45 5.27
N LYS A 236 -8.24 18.22 4.48
CA LYS A 236 -9.71 18.25 4.53
C LYS A 236 -10.30 17.60 3.29
N ARG A 237 -11.25 16.70 3.50
CA ARG A 237 -12.10 16.15 2.45
C ARG A 237 -13.13 17.19 2.04
N VAL A 238 -13.04 17.67 0.79
CA VAL A 238 -13.95 18.69 0.25
C VAL A 238 -15.04 18.08 -0.62
N HIS A 239 -14.78 16.94 -1.26
CA HIS A 239 -15.79 16.18 -1.99
C HIS A 239 -15.68 14.69 -1.66
N PHE A 240 -16.85 14.05 -1.59
CA PHE A 240 -16.98 12.61 -1.54
C PHE A 240 -18.21 12.22 -2.35
N ILE A 241 -18.00 11.41 -3.38
CA ILE A 241 -19.05 10.98 -4.31
C ILE A 241 -19.03 9.46 -4.32
N LYS A 242 -20.14 8.84 -3.91
CA LYS A 242 -20.22 7.38 -3.83
C LYS A 242 -20.28 6.77 -5.22
N TRP A 243 -19.80 5.53 -5.37
CA TRP A 243 -19.75 4.89 -6.69
C TRP A 243 -21.12 4.74 -7.36
N ASN A 244 -22.20 4.57 -6.59
CA ASN A 244 -23.57 4.49 -7.11
C ASN A 244 -24.13 5.83 -7.62
N GLU A 245 -23.48 6.95 -7.29
CA GLU A 245 -23.83 8.29 -7.78
C GLU A 245 -22.99 8.66 -9.03
N VAL A 246 -21.90 7.94 -9.31
CA VAL A 246 -21.03 8.22 -10.46
C VAL A 246 -21.59 7.58 -11.73
N THR A 247 -21.91 8.41 -12.73
CA THR A 247 -22.44 7.94 -14.02
C THR A 247 -21.36 7.77 -15.07
N LYS A 248 -20.30 8.60 -15.03
CA LYS A 248 -19.22 8.57 -16.02
C LYS A 248 -17.93 9.19 -15.47
N LEU A 249 -16.80 8.59 -15.84
CA LEU A 249 -15.46 9.14 -15.66
C LEU A 249 -14.84 9.40 -17.04
N LYS A 250 -14.32 10.60 -17.29
CA LYS A 250 -13.69 10.97 -18.57
C LYS A 250 -12.42 11.76 -18.30
N PHE A 251 -11.37 11.49 -19.06
CA PHE A 251 -10.16 12.31 -19.07
C PHE A 251 -9.93 12.87 -20.48
N GLU A 252 -9.65 14.17 -20.57
CA GLU A 252 -9.37 14.87 -21.83
C GLU A 252 -8.23 15.87 -21.65
N GLY A 253 -7.14 15.67 -22.38
CA GLY A 253 -5.93 16.49 -22.26
C GLY A 253 -5.29 16.36 -20.88
N LYS A 254 -5.46 17.37 -20.01
CA LYS A 254 -5.02 17.37 -18.61
C LYS A 254 -6.18 17.46 -17.61
N THR A 255 -7.41 17.37 -18.11
CA THR A 255 -8.62 17.58 -17.31
C THR A 255 -9.32 16.24 -17.07
N PHE A 256 -9.61 15.97 -15.80
CA PHE A 256 -10.41 14.83 -15.37
C PHE A 256 -11.83 15.30 -15.03
N TYR A 257 -12.82 14.67 -15.65
CA TYR A 257 -14.24 14.93 -15.48
C TYR A 257 -14.90 13.73 -14.79
N LEU A 258 -15.69 14.03 -13.77
CA LEU A 258 -16.56 13.09 -13.09
C LEU A 258 -18.00 13.58 -13.21
N TYR A 259 -18.87 12.74 -13.73
CA TYR A 259 -20.28 13.02 -13.92
C TYR A 259 -21.07 12.29 -12.82
N VAL A 260 -21.99 13.01 -12.19
CA VAL A 260 -22.83 12.53 -11.07
C VAL A 260 -24.28 12.50 -11.53
N SER A 261 -25.06 11.53 -11.06
CA SER A 261 -26.50 11.43 -11.29
C SER A 261 -27.31 12.48 -10.52
#